data_AF-A0A6L7CKX5-F1
#
_entry.id   AF-A0A6L7CKX5-F1
#
_cell.length_a   1.000
_cell.length_b   1.000
_cell.length_c   1.000
_cell.angle_alpha   90.00
_cell.angle_beta   90.00
_cell.angle_gamma   90.00
#
_symmetry.space_group_name_H-M   'P 1'
#
loop_
_entity.id
_entity.type
_entity.pdbx_description
1 polymer ?
#
loop_
_entity_poly.entity_id
_entity_poly.type
_entity_poly.pdbx_seq_one_letter_code
_entity_poly.pdbx_strand_id
1 'polypeptide(L)'
;NIERHIQTMRSKGRPVFQAVRENSEDAREWQSGTFVAPTLIELDDFAELQKEVFGPVLHVVRYNRNQLPELIEQINASGYGLTLGVHTRIDETIAQVTGSAHVGNLYVNRNMVGAVVGVQPFGGEGLSGTGPKAGGPLYLYRLLANRPESALAVTLARQDAEYPVDAQLKAALTQPLNALREWAANRPELQALCTQYGELAQAGTQRLLP
;
A
#
# COMPACT_ATOMS: atom_id res chain seq x y z
N ASN A 1 -25.51 -1.90 -5.32
CA ASN A 1 -24.27 -1.70 -6.14
C ASN A 1 -23.49 -3.00 -6.33
N ILE A 2 -23.26 -3.80 -5.28
CA ILE A 2 -22.50 -5.07 -5.36
C ILE A 2 -23.20 -6.09 -6.26
N GLU A 3 -24.48 -6.38 -6.04
CA GLU A 3 -25.23 -7.33 -6.87
C GLU A 3 -25.27 -6.93 -8.34
N ARG A 4 -25.40 -5.62 -8.63
CA ARG A 4 -25.33 -5.09 -9.99
C ARG A 4 -23.99 -5.45 -10.65
N HIS A 5 -22.87 -5.32 -9.93
CA HIS A 5 -21.55 -5.72 -10.43
C HIS A 5 -21.48 -7.22 -10.72
N ILE A 6 -21.99 -8.05 -9.80
CA ILE A 6 -22.04 -9.51 -9.98
C ILE A 6 -22.85 -9.87 -11.23
N GLN A 7 -24.02 -9.27 -11.41
CA GLN A 7 -24.85 -9.49 -12.60
C GLN A 7 -24.17 -8.99 -13.88
N THR A 8 -23.51 -7.83 -13.84
CA THR A 8 -22.73 -7.33 -14.99
C THR A 8 -21.64 -8.31 -15.39
N MET A 9 -20.89 -8.88 -14.44
CA MET A 9 -19.86 -9.88 -14.75
C MET A 9 -20.47 -11.18 -15.30
N ARG A 10 -21.60 -11.63 -14.74
CA ARG A 10 -22.33 -12.78 -15.26
C ARG A 10 -22.82 -12.55 -16.70
N SER A 11 -23.36 -11.37 -16.99
CA SER A 11 -23.80 -10.97 -18.35
C SER A 11 -22.64 -10.85 -19.34
N LYS A 12 -21.42 -10.55 -18.87
CA LYS A 12 -20.19 -10.61 -19.68
C LYS A 12 -19.68 -12.03 -19.94
N GLY A 13 -20.34 -13.05 -19.39
CA GLY A 13 -19.96 -14.45 -19.56
C GLY A 13 -18.87 -14.92 -18.58
N ARG A 14 -18.54 -14.13 -17.55
CA ARG A 14 -17.54 -14.52 -16.55
C ARG A 14 -18.08 -15.65 -15.66
N PRO A 15 -17.25 -16.65 -15.31
CA PRO A 15 -17.61 -17.63 -14.27
C PRO A 15 -17.88 -16.93 -12.94
N VAL A 16 -19.08 -17.14 -12.38
CA VAL A 16 -19.50 -16.58 -11.09
C VAL A 16 -19.94 -17.71 -10.19
N PHE A 17 -19.22 -17.89 -9.08
CA PHE A 17 -19.52 -18.87 -8.04
C PHE A 17 -20.01 -18.16 -6.79
N GLN A 18 -21.14 -18.60 -6.25
CA GLN A 18 -21.66 -18.10 -4.97
C GLN A 18 -21.98 -19.29 -4.09
N ALA A 19 -21.53 -19.24 -2.85
CA ALA A 19 -21.74 -20.32 -1.90
C ALA A 19 -22.09 -19.74 -0.54
N VAL A 20 -23.09 -20.34 0.09
CA VAL A 20 -23.46 -20.06 1.48
C VAL A 20 -23.61 -21.40 2.17
N ARG A 21 -23.16 -21.49 3.43
CA ARG A 21 -23.44 -22.65 4.25
C ARG A 21 -24.89 -22.56 4.71
N GLU A 22 -25.71 -23.53 4.36
CA GLU A 22 -27.11 -23.55 4.78
C GLU A 22 -27.22 -23.80 6.29
N ASN A 23 -27.93 -22.91 6.96
CA ASN A 23 -28.32 -22.99 8.36
C ASN A 23 -29.75 -22.45 8.46
N SER A 24 -30.65 -23.21 9.09
CA SER A 24 -32.07 -22.87 9.17
C SER A 24 -32.36 -21.60 9.97
N GLU A 25 -31.49 -21.25 10.91
CA GLU A 25 -31.59 -19.98 11.66
C GLU A 25 -31.19 -18.81 10.76
N ASP A 26 -30.04 -18.89 10.10
CA ASP A 26 -29.53 -17.86 9.20
C ASP A 26 -30.47 -17.62 8.00
N ALA A 27 -31.09 -18.67 7.45
CA ALA A 27 -31.98 -18.58 6.30
C ALA A 27 -33.22 -17.71 6.55
N ARG A 28 -33.71 -17.64 7.80
CA ARG A 28 -34.81 -16.73 8.16
C ARG A 28 -34.35 -15.28 8.19
N GLU A 29 -33.14 -15.05 8.69
CA GLU A 29 -32.56 -13.70 8.77
C GLU A 29 -32.19 -13.15 7.39
N TRP A 30 -31.75 -14.00 6.46
CA TRP A 30 -31.41 -13.57 5.10
C TRP A 30 -32.57 -12.92 4.34
N GLN A 31 -33.81 -13.30 4.65
CA GLN A 31 -35.01 -12.76 4.01
C GLN A 31 -35.39 -11.37 4.52
N SER A 32 -34.92 -10.99 5.71
CA SER A 32 -35.26 -9.71 6.35
C SER A 32 -34.09 -8.72 6.42
N GLY A 33 -32.84 -9.20 6.28
CA GLY A 33 -31.64 -8.36 6.27
C GLY A 33 -31.08 -8.06 4.87
N THR A 34 -29.93 -7.39 4.83
CA THR A 34 -29.23 -6.98 3.60
C THR A 34 -27.96 -7.79 3.40
N PHE A 35 -28.12 -9.02 2.89
CA PHE A 35 -27.03 -9.97 2.71
C PHE A 35 -26.58 -10.05 1.26
N VAL A 36 -25.28 -10.27 1.05
CA VAL A 36 -24.70 -10.66 -0.24
C VAL A 36 -23.88 -11.92 0.01
N ALA A 37 -24.16 -12.99 -0.74
CA ALA A 37 -23.42 -14.23 -0.62
C ALA A 37 -21.94 -14.02 -0.99
N PRO A 38 -20.99 -14.66 -0.27
CA PRO A 38 -19.62 -14.75 -0.73
C PRO A 38 -19.55 -15.20 -2.20
N THR A 39 -18.88 -14.39 -3.02
CA THR A 39 -18.89 -14.52 -4.47
C THR A 39 -17.46 -14.59 -4.98
N LEU A 40 -17.17 -15.55 -5.84
CA LEU A 40 -15.91 -15.66 -6.57
C LEU A 40 -16.17 -15.46 -8.07
N ILE A 41 -15.39 -14.60 -8.71
CA ILE A 41 -15.52 -14.25 -10.12
C ILE A 41 -14.16 -14.44 -10.80
N GLU A 42 -14.10 -15.29 -11.81
CA GLU A 42 -12.90 -15.42 -12.66
C GLU A 42 -12.92 -14.34 -13.75
N LEU A 43 -11.83 -13.60 -13.88
CA LEU A 43 -11.61 -12.55 -14.88
C LEU A 43 -10.56 -13.03 -15.89
N ASP A 44 -10.69 -12.63 -17.15
CA ASP A 44 -9.64 -12.92 -18.14
C ASP A 44 -8.43 -12.02 -17.94
N ASP A 45 -8.67 -10.77 -17.54
CA ASP A 45 -7.65 -9.74 -17.37
C ASP A 45 -7.95 -8.84 -16.16
N PHE A 46 -6.89 -8.33 -15.51
CA PHE A 46 -7.00 -7.43 -14.36
C PHE A 46 -7.76 -6.13 -14.70
N ALA A 47 -7.60 -5.61 -15.92
CA ALA A 47 -8.23 -4.36 -16.37
C ALA A 47 -9.77 -4.44 -16.43
N GLU A 48 -10.37 -5.63 -16.36
CA GLU A 48 -11.82 -5.76 -16.22
C GLU A 48 -12.35 -5.19 -14.89
N LEU A 49 -11.49 -5.09 -13.86
CA LEU A 49 -11.82 -4.53 -12.56
C LEU A 49 -11.52 -3.02 -12.52
N GLN A 50 -12.50 -2.22 -12.92
CA GLN A 50 -12.33 -0.77 -13.08
C GLN A 50 -12.50 0.06 -11.79
N LYS A 51 -13.08 -0.54 -10.74
CA LYS A 51 -13.38 0.16 -9.49
C LYS A 51 -13.42 -0.81 -8.32
N GLU A 52 -13.28 -0.24 -7.13
CA GLU A 52 -13.47 -0.97 -5.89
C GLU A 52 -14.92 -1.47 -5.75
N VAL A 53 -15.06 -2.73 -5.35
CA VAL A 53 -16.34 -3.37 -5.02
C VAL A 53 -16.30 -3.75 -3.55
N PHE A 54 -16.84 -2.87 -2.70
CA PHE A 54 -16.79 -3.02 -1.24
C PHE A 54 -17.80 -4.05 -0.73
N GLY A 55 -17.46 -5.34 -0.83
CA GLY A 55 -18.31 -6.46 -0.42
C GLY A 55 -17.59 -7.81 -0.50
N PRO A 56 -18.28 -8.93 -0.21
CA PRO A 56 -17.69 -10.25 -0.18
C PRO A 56 -17.54 -10.83 -1.61
N VAL A 57 -16.85 -10.10 -2.50
CA VAL A 57 -16.62 -10.48 -3.89
C VAL A 57 -15.13 -10.58 -4.15
N LEU A 58 -14.64 -11.79 -4.40
CA LEU A 58 -13.27 -12.08 -4.77
C LEU A 58 -13.15 -12.22 -6.30
N HIS A 59 -12.27 -11.43 -6.90
CA HIS A 59 -11.88 -11.59 -8.30
C HIS A 59 -10.60 -12.44 -8.39
N VAL A 60 -10.55 -13.34 -9.37
CA VAL A 60 -9.39 -14.19 -9.64
C VAL A 60 -8.94 -13.99 -11.07
N VAL A 61 -7.66 -13.67 -11.26
CA VAL A 61 -6.98 -13.61 -12.56
C VAL A 61 -5.84 -14.62 -12.52
N ARG A 62 -5.66 -15.36 -13.61
CA ARG A 62 -4.55 -16.30 -13.77
C ARG A 62 -3.46 -15.64 -14.61
N TYR A 63 -2.20 -15.90 -14.28
CA TYR A 63 -1.05 -15.37 -15.01
C TYR A 63 0.04 -16.43 -15.12
N ASN A 64 0.88 -16.35 -16.16
CA ASN A 64 2.08 -17.18 -16.25
C ASN A 64 3.22 -16.53 -15.46
N ARG A 65 4.10 -17.33 -14.83
CA ARG A 65 5.18 -16.80 -13.96
C ARG A 65 6.07 -15.76 -14.65
N ASN A 66 6.34 -15.93 -15.93
CA ASN A 66 7.15 -14.98 -16.71
C ASN A 66 6.46 -13.61 -16.90
N GLN A 67 5.14 -13.52 -16.66
CA GLN A 67 4.34 -12.28 -16.74
C GLN A 67 4.18 -11.57 -15.39
N LEU A 68 4.87 -12.04 -14.34
CA LEU A 68 4.79 -11.41 -13.02
C LEU A 68 5.21 -9.93 -13.03
N PRO A 69 6.31 -9.51 -13.72
CA PRO A 69 6.66 -8.09 -13.80
C PRO A 69 5.52 -7.24 -14.36
N GLU A 70 4.95 -7.66 -15.48
CA GLU A 70 3.87 -6.96 -16.17
C GLU A 70 2.59 -6.91 -15.31
N LEU A 71 2.29 -7.99 -14.57
CA LEU A 71 1.17 -8.01 -13.64
C LEU A 71 1.35 -6.99 -12.49
N ILE A 72 2.57 -6.86 -11.94
CA ILE A 72 2.85 -5.85 -10.90
C ILE A 72 2.66 -4.45 -11.47
N GLU A 73 3.11 -4.20 -12.71
CA GLU A 73 2.89 -2.92 -13.39
C GLU A 73 1.39 -2.63 -13.59
N GLN A 74 0.58 -3.62 -13.98
CA GLN A 74 -0.87 -3.47 -14.10
C GLN A 74 -1.52 -3.12 -12.76
N ILE A 75 -1.11 -3.79 -11.67
CA ILE A 75 -1.60 -3.49 -10.31
C ILE A 75 -1.26 -2.05 -9.93
N ASN A 76 -0.01 -1.63 -10.14
CA ASN A 76 0.44 -0.27 -9.87
C ASN A 76 -0.32 0.76 -10.71
N ALA A 77 -0.59 0.44 -11.99
CA ALA A 77 -1.31 1.30 -12.92
C ALA A 77 -2.80 1.49 -12.58
N SER A 78 -3.36 0.68 -11.68
CA SER A 78 -4.73 0.91 -11.15
C SER A 78 -4.87 2.25 -10.42
N GLY A 79 -3.74 2.82 -9.99
CA GLY A 79 -3.67 4.05 -9.21
C GLY A 79 -3.98 3.86 -7.72
N TYR A 80 -4.46 2.67 -7.32
CA TYR A 80 -4.62 2.30 -5.91
C TYR A 80 -3.33 1.68 -5.37
N GLY A 81 -3.14 1.76 -4.05
CA GLY A 81 -1.94 1.27 -3.39
C GLY A 81 -2.13 1.09 -1.89
N LEU A 82 -3.15 0.34 -1.46
CA LEU A 82 -3.45 0.15 -0.02
C LEU A 82 -2.74 -1.08 0.57
N THR A 83 -3.17 -2.29 0.19
CA THR A 83 -2.60 -3.55 0.68
C THR A 83 -2.25 -4.49 -0.46
N LEU A 84 -1.12 -5.19 -0.36
CA LEU A 84 -0.76 -6.29 -1.26
C LEU A 84 -0.28 -7.50 -0.46
N GLY A 85 -0.77 -8.68 -0.84
CA GLY A 85 -0.34 -9.96 -0.30
C GLY A 85 0.51 -10.72 -1.30
N VAL A 86 1.60 -11.33 -0.84
CA VAL A 86 2.39 -12.28 -1.63
C VAL A 86 2.51 -13.59 -0.86
N HIS A 87 2.15 -14.69 -1.51
CA HIS A 87 2.29 -16.04 -0.97
C HIS A 87 3.30 -16.81 -1.83
N THR A 88 4.49 -17.02 -1.29
CA THR A 88 5.59 -17.72 -1.98
C THR A 88 6.64 -18.19 -0.97
N ARG A 89 7.39 -19.22 -1.36
CA ARG A 89 8.58 -19.71 -0.63
C ARG A 89 9.90 -19.25 -1.27
N ILE A 90 9.83 -18.42 -2.31
CA ILE A 90 10.98 -18.02 -3.12
C ILE A 90 11.34 -16.57 -2.78
N ASP A 91 12.46 -16.37 -2.09
CA ASP A 91 12.91 -15.04 -1.64
C ASP A 91 13.11 -14.06 -2.79
N GLU A 92 13.61 -14.51 -3.93
CA GLU A 92 13.74 -13.69 -5.14
C GLU A 92 12.36 -13.16 -5.59
N THR A 93 11.31 -13.95 -5.47
CA THR A 93 9.95 -13.51 -5.81
C THR A 93 9.40 -12.54 -4.77
N ILE A 94 9.71 -12.74 -3.48
CA ILE A 94 9.36 -11.77 -2.43
C ILE A 94 10.04 -10.44 -2.75
N ALA A 95 11.36 -10.44 -2.94
CA ALA A 95 12.14 -9.24 -3.23
C ALA A 95 11.66 -8.52 -4.49
N GLN A 96 11.37 -9.26 -5.57
CA GLN A 96 10.80 -8.71 -6.79
C GLN A 96 9.47 -7.99 -6.54
N VAL A 97 8.52 -8.65 -5.85
CA VAL A 97 7.20 -8.06 -5.58
C VAL A 97 7.31 -6.87 -4.64
N THR A 98 8.01 -7.02 -3.51
CA THR A 98 8.12 -5.95 -2.50
C THR A 98 8.95 -4.76 -2.98
N GLY A 99 9.88 -4.97 -3.91
CA GLY A 99 10.72 -3.92 -4.48
C GLY A 99 10.05 -3.15 -5.62
N SER A 100 9.01 -3.71 -6.27
CA SER A 100 8.33 -3.11 -7.42
C SER A 100 6.89 -2.66 -7.15
N ALA A 101 6.25 -3.15 -6.08
CA ALA A 101 4.88 -2.79 -5.76
C ALA A 101 4.77 -1.38 -5.15
N HIS A 102 3.84 -0.59 -5.70
CA HIS A 102 3.47 0.72 -5.19
C HIS A 102 2.26 0.60 -4.26
N VAL A 103 2.52 0.15 -3.02
CA VAL A 103 1.47 -0.05 -2.02
C VAL A 103 1.93 0.36 -0.63
N GLY A 104 0.98 0.77 0.20
CA GLY A 104 1.25 1.11 1.59
C GLY A 104 1.64 -0.07 2.46
N ASN A 105 0.91 -1.18 2.39
CA ASN A 105 1.06 -2.29 3.33
C ASN A 105 1.26 -3.62 2.60
N LEU A 106 2.44 -4.21 2.75
CA LEU A 106 2.82 -5.51 2.18
C LEU A 106 2.68 -6.62 3.22
N TYR A 107 2.12 -7.75 2.80
CA TYR A 107 1.92 -8.93 3.63
C TYR A 107 2.49 -10.18 2.95
N VAL A 108 3.52 -10.77 3.55
CA VAL A 108 4.15 -11.98 3.02
C VAL A 108 3.64 -13.21 3.80
N ASN A 109 3.11 -14.20 3.08
CA ASN A 109 2.66 -15.49 3.63
C ASN A 109 1.65 -15.40 4.79
N ARG A 110 0.77 -14.39 4.76
CA ARG A 110 -0.31 -14.18 5.72
C ARG A 110 -1.52 -13.49 5.08
N ASN A 111 -2.58 -13.27 5.85
CA ASN A 111 -3.72 -12.46 5.39
C ASN A 111 -3.34 -10.96 5.26
N MET A 112 -4.18 -10.20 4.56
CA MET A 112 -3.94 -8.78 4.21
C MET A 112 -4.74 -7.79 5.08
N VAL A 113 -5.34 -8.26 6.16
CA VAL A 113 -6.26 -7.48 7.01
C VAL A 113 -5.80 -7.48 8.47
N GLY A 114 -6.37 -6.59 9.29
CA GLY A 114 -6.09 -6.57 10.73
C GLY A 114 -4.70 -6.01 11.06
N ALA A 115 -4.31 -4.92 10.41
CA ALA A 115 -3.10 -4.18 10.77
C ALA A 115 -3.15 -3.73 12.23
N VAL A 116 -2.07 -3.99 12.98
CA VAL A 116 -1.98 -3.67 14.40
C VAL A 116 -1.33 -2.30 14.58
N VAL A 117 -1.97 -1.43 15.36
CA VAL A 117 -1.46 -0.09 15.69
C VAL A 117 -0.06 -0.20 16.33
N GLY A 118 0.88 0.62 15.87
CA GLY A 118 2.26 0.61 16.34
C GLY A 118 3.16 -0.46 15.71
N VAL A 119 2.58 -1.52 15.11
CA VAL A 119 3.36 -2.63 14.52
C VAL A 119 3.30 -2.59 12.99
N GLN A 120 2.09 -2.43 12.42
CA GLN A 120 1.90 -2.22 10.98
C GLN A 120 1.14 -0.91 10.75
N PRO A 121 1.82 0.26 10.79
CA PRO A 121 1.21 1.53 10.43
C PRO A 121 0.45 1.40 9.11
N PHE A 122 -0.81 1.79 9.12
CA PHE A 122 -1.74 1.47 8.04
C PHE A 122 -2.10 2.71 7.23
N GLY A 123 -2.12 2.55 5.92
CA GLY A 123 -2.48 3.60 4.98
C GLY A 123 -1.77 3.41 3.65
N GLY A 124 -2.44 3.75 2.56
CA GLY A 124 -1.94 3.56 1.20
C GLY A 124 -1.27 4.78 0.60
N GLU A 125 -1.05 4.69 -0.70
CA GLU A 125 -0.63 5.79 -1.57
C GLU A 125 -1.54 5.92 -2.81
N GLY A 126 -1.32 6.95 -3.62
CA GLY A 126 -2.13 7.22 -4.81
C GLY A 126 -3.60 7.48 -4.45
N LEU A 127 -4.51 6.80 -5.15
CA LEU A 127 -5.96 6.84 -4.89
C LEU A 127 -6.34 6.25 -3.53
N SER A 128 -5.42 5.54 -2.85
CA SER A 128 -5.66 4.92 -1.54
C SER A 128 -5.35 5.81 -0.34
N GLY A 129 -4.80 7.00 -0.54
CA GLY A 129 -4.63 7.98 0.53
C GLY A 129 -3.43 8.89 0.39
N THR A 130 -3.42 9.95 1.20
CA THR A 130 -2.35 10.96 1.23
C THR A 130 -1.23 10.64 2.21
N GLY A 131 -1.47 9.70 3.13
CA GLY A 131 -0.69 9.57 4.36
C GLY A 131 -0.74 10.82 5.25
N PRO A 132 0.06 10.87 6.34
CA PRO A 132 0.88 9.76 6.87
C PRO A 132 0.05 8.59 7.38
N LYS A 133 0.69 7.43 7.58
CA LYS A 133 0.02 6.19 8.03
C LYS A 133 -0.54 6.33 9.44
N ALA A 134 -1.79 5.94 9.63
CA ALA A 134 -2.44 5.86 10.92
C ALA A 134 -1.76 4.79 11.79
N GLY A 135 -1.68 5.05 13.10
CA GLY A 135 -0.97 4.17 14.04
C GLY A 135 0.55 4.12 13.83
N GLY A 136 1.11 4.98 12.98
CA GLY A 136 2.54 5.17 12.78
C GLY A 136 3.07 6.42 13.49
N PRO A 137 4.41 6.54 13.59
CA PRO A 137 5.06 7.62 14.35
C PRO A 137 4.82 9.01 13.75
N LEU A 138 4.36 9.08 12.50
CA LEU A 138 4.22 10.33 11.76
C LEU A 138 2.85 10.99 11.90
N TYR A 139 1.83 10.24 12.35
CA TYR A 139 0.44 10.66 12.20
C TYR A 139 0.11 11.94 12.96
N LEU A 140 0.51 12.02 14.23
CA LEU A 140 0.20 13.16 15.10
C LEU A 140 0.82 14.47 14.60
N TYR A 141 1.97 14.42 13.93
CA TYR A 141 2.62 15.61 13.40
C TYR A 141 1.81 16.28 12.29
N ARG A 142 0.94 15.54 11.59
CA ARG A 142 0.06 16.12 10.57
C ARG A 142 -1.09 16.94 11.17
N LEU A 143 -1.39 16.73 12.45
CA LEU A 143 -2.49 17.36 13.18
C LEU A 143 -2.08 18.65 13.91
N LEU A 144 -0.79 19.00 13.91
CA LEU A 144 -0.31 20.24 14.50
C LEU A 144 -0.56 21.41 13.55
N ALA A 145 -1.03 22.54 14.08
CA ALA A 145 -1.16 23.79 13.32
C ALA A 145 0.21 24.29 12.81
N ASN A 146 1.25 24.08 13.62
CA ASN A 146 2.65 24.30 13.26
C ASN A 146 3.45 23.04 13.58
N ARG A 147 4.07 22.43 12.57
CA ARG A 147 4.95 21.26 12.76
C ARG A 147 6.34 21.75 13.18
N PRO A 148 6.88 21.34 14.34
CA PRO A 148 8.28 21.63 14.66
C PRO A 148 9.17 20.92 13.63
N GLU A 149 10.07 21.66 12.98
CA GLU A 149 10.87 21.16 11.86
C GLU A 149 11.63 19.88 12.23
N SER A 150 12.23 19.87 13.41
CA SER A 150 13.05 18.79 13.95
C SER A 150 12.27 17.64 14.58
N ALA A 151 10.95 17.72 14.73
CA ALA A 151 10.19 16.72 15.49
C ALA A 151 10.35 15.30 14.95
N LEU A 152 10.38 15.14 13.61
CA LEU A 152 10.63 13.86 12.96
C LEU A 152 12.06 13.37 13.18
N ALA A 153 13.04 14.24 12.99
CA ALA A 153 14.45 13.92 13.18
C ALA A 153 14.73 13.48 14.63
N VAL A 154 14.16 14.18 15.62
CA VAL A 154 14.30 13.83 17.04
C VAL A 154 13.67 12.48 17.36
N THR A 155 12.46 12.22 16.87
CA THR A 155 11.78 10.93 17.12
C THR A 155 12.53 9.77 16.49
N LEU A 156 12.97 9.92 15.26
CA LEU A 156 13.70 8.87 14.56
C LEU A 156 15.11 8.68 15.14
N ALA A 157 15.80 9.75 15.54
CA ALA A 157 17.11 9.64 16.20
C ALA A 157 17.05 8.85 17.52
N ARG A 158 15.94 8.92 18.26
CA ARG A 158 15.72 8.09 19.45
C ARG A 158 15.61 6.61 19.10
N GLN A 159 14.86 6.27 18.04
CA GLN A 159 14.76 4.90 17.54
C GLN A 159 16.11 4.40 17.01
N ASP A 160 16.82 5.25 16.26
CA ASP A 160 18.11 4.95 15.65
C ASP A 160 19.22 4.70 16.70
N ALA A 161 19.04 5.20 17.92
CA ALA A 161 19.92 4.91 19.05
C ALA A 161 19.75 3.49 19.62
N GLU A 162 18.58 2.87 19.40
CA GLU A 162 18.27 1.50 19.85
C GLU A 162 18.45 0.48 18.72
N TYR A 163 18.06 0.84 17.49
CA TYR A 163 18.08 -0.03 16.32
C TYR A 163 18.80 0.65 15.15
N PRO A 164 19.78 -0.01 14.50
CA PRO A 164 20.46 0.58 13.36
C PRO A 164 19.49 0.93 12.22
N VAL A 165 19.62 2.15 11.70
CA VAL A 165 18.93 2.58 10.48
C VAL A 165 19.61 1.98 9.24
N ASP A 166 18.82 1.48 8.30
CA ASP A 166 19.32 1.19 6.96
C ASP A 166 19.24 2.46 6.12
N ALA A 167 20.38 2.93 5.62
CA ALA A 167 20.50 4.12 4.79
C ALA A 167 21.19 3.84 3.44
N GLN A 168 21.21 2.59 2.97
CA GLN A 168 21.92 2.19 1.74
C GLN A 168 21.48 3.00 0.51
N LEU A 169 20.19 3.33 0.41
CA LEU A 169 19.63 4.08 -0.70
C LEU A 169 19.77 5.60 -0.55
N LYS A 170 20.12 6.11 0.64
CA LYS A 170 20.16 7.55 0.92
C LYS A 170 21.15 8.29 0.03
N ALA A 171 22.34 7.73 -0.18
CA ALA A 171 23.36 8.35 -1.02
C ALA A 171 22.87 8.53 -2.47
N ALA A 172 22.26 7.49 -3.05
CA ALA A 172 21.71 7.55 -4.41
C ALA A 172 20.54 8.55 -4.52
N LEU A 173 19.58 8.47 -3.59
CA LEU A 173 18.37 9.30 -3.65
C LEU A 173 18.62 10.79 -3.33
N THR A 174 19.74 11.12 -2.69
CA THR A 174 20.13 12.52 -2.41
C THR A 174 20.94 13.17 -3.52
N GLN A 175 21.40 12.43 -4.54
CA GLN A 175 22.17 13.00 -5.65
C GLN A 175 21.46 14.16 -6.37
N PRO A 176 20.15 14.07 -6.72
CA PRO A 176 19.46 15.18 -7.37
C PRO A 176 19.41 16.45 -6.50
N LEU A 177 19.25 16.30 -5.18
CA LEU A 177 19.27 17.42 -4.24
C LEU A 177 20.66 18.06 -4.14
N ASN A 178 21.72 17.24 -4.14
CA ASN A 178 23.09 17.74 -4.15
C ASN A 178 23.39 18.54 -5.42
N ALA A 179 22.98 18.04 -6.59
CA ALA A 179 23.12 18.76 -7.86
C ALA A 179 22.35 20.09 -7.86
N LEU A 180 21.12 20.10 -7.31
CA LEU A 180 20.35 21.33 -7.13
C LEU A 180 21.06 22.32 -6.21
N ARG A 181 21.63 21.84 -5.10
CA ARG A 181 22.37 22.66 -4.14
C ARG A 181 23.62 23.28 -4.76
N GLU A 182 24.34 22.53 -5.60
CA GLU A 182 25.52 23.03 -6.33
C GLU A 182 25.12 24.08 -7.38
N TRP A 183 24.08 23.82 -8.17
CA TRP A 183 23.56 24.81 -9.12
C TRP A 183 23.06 26.08 -8.43
N ALA A 184 22.50 25.95 -7.22
CA ALA A 184 22.05 27.05 -6.39
C ALA A 184 23.18 27.80 -5.66
N ALA A 185 24.47 27.53 -5.92
CA ALA A 185 25.59 28.14 -5.21
C ALA A 185 25.57 29.69 -5.21
N ASN A 186 25.08 30.32 -6.27
CA ASN A 186 24.95 31.79 -6.36
C ASN A 186 23.60 32.31 -5.84
N ARG A 187 22.83 31.49 -5.13
CA ARG A 187 21.47 31.77 -4.64
C ARG A 187 21.37 31.34 -3.17
N PRO A 188 21.86 32.17 -2.23
CA PRO A 188 22.06 31.77 -0.84
C PRO A 188 20.80 31.27 -0.15
N GLU A 189 19.64 31.89 -0.40
CA GLU A 189 18.35 31.47 0.16
C GLU A 189 17.96 30.06 -0.30
N LEU A 190 18.09 29.78 -1.59
CA LEU A 190 17.77 28.46 -2.15
C LEU A 190 18.78 27.40 -1.68
N GLN A 191 20.06 27.77 -1.58
CA GLN A 191 21.09 26.88 -1.07
C GLN A 191 20.84 26.51 0.39
N ALA A 192 20.43 27.47 1.23
CA ALA A 192 20.05 27.22 2.62
C ALA A 192 18.85 26.26 2.73
N LEU A 193 17.81 26.47 1.91
CA LEU A 193 16.65 25.58 1.85
C LEU A 193 17.03 24.16 1.40
N CYS A 194 17.92 24.01 0.41
CA CYS A 194 18.39 22.70 -0.03
C CYS A 194 19.15 21.96 1.07
N THR A 195 19.98 22.67 1.83
CA THR A 195 20.72 22.11 2.98
C THR A 195 19.76 21.66 4.07
N GLN A 196 18.84 22.54 4.50
CA GLN A 196 17.83 22.21 5.52
C GLN A 196 16.96 21.02 5.10
N TYR A 197 16.53 20.99 3.84
CA TYR A 197 15.77 19.86 3.29
C TYR A 197 16.59 18.56 3.35
N GLY A 198 17.88 18.59 2.97
CA GLY A 198 18.75 17.42 3.01
C GLY A 198 19.00 16.87 4.41
N GLU A 199 19.10 17.75 5.40
CA GLU A 199 19.27 17.38 6.81
C GLU A 199 18.01 16.75 7.41
N LEU A 200 16.84 17.31 7.10
CA LEU A 200 15.57 16.86 7.65
C LEU A 200 14.98 15.66 6.89
N ALA A 201 15.30 15.50 5.60
CA ALA A 201 14.76 14.44 4.76
C ALA A 201 15.22 13.05 5.21
N GLN A 202 14.26 12.14 5.28
CA GLN A 202 14.46 10.72 5.61
C GLN A 202 14.38 9.83 4.36
N ALA A 203 14.44 10.44 3.17
CA ALA A 203 14.44 9.71 1.90
C ALA A 203 15.62 8.72 1.84
N GLY A 204 15.33 7.50 1.39
CA GLY A 204 16.33 6.43 1.31
C GLY A 204 16.76 5.84 2.64
N THR A 205 16.01 6.09 3.72
CA THR A 205 16.18 5.39 5.01
C THR A 205 15.06 4.38 5.24
N GLN A 206 15.40 3.24 5.82
CA GLN A 206 14.48 2.20 6.25
C GLN A 206 14.76 1.87 7.71
N ARG A 207 13.70 1.60 8.48
CA ARG A 207 13.79 1.24 9.89
C ARG A 207 12.86 0.07 10.17
N LEU A 208 13.32 -0.85 11.01
CA LEU A 208 12.45 -1.84 11.62
C LEU A 208 11.66 -1.14 12.73
N LEU A 209 10.34 -1.27 12.68
CA LEU A 209 9.50 -0.85 13.80
C LEU A 209 9.70 -1.85 14.97
N PRO A 210 9.71 -1.37 16.22
CA PRO A 210 9.85 -2.23 17.40
C PRO A 210 8.70 -3.24 17.53
#